data_AF-A0A1J4WTP5-F1
#
_entry.id   AF-A0A1J4WTP5-F1
#
_cell.length_a   1.000
_cell.length_b   1.000
_cell.length_c   1.000
_cell.angle_alpha   90.00
_cell.angle_beta   90.00
_cell.angle_gamma   90.00
#
_symmetry.space_group_name_H-M   'P 1'
#
loop_
_entity.id
_entity.type
_entity.pdbx_description
1 polymer ?
#
loop_
_entity_poly.entity_id
_entity_poly.type
_entity_poly.pdbx_seq_one_letter_code
_entity_poly.pdbx_strand_id
1 'polypeptide(L)' 'MDNKEIKILYTNWKGETTIRRIIPKKIVFESNEWHKEEQWCLRAHDCDKDTERTFACKDIKQWTID' A
#
# COMPACT_ATOMS: atom_id res chain seq x y z
N MET A 1 -4.52 22.48 -3.05
CA MET A 1 -4.82 21.16 -2.47
C MET A 1 -3.60 20.31 -2.75
N ASP A 2 -2.87 19.92 -1.71
CA ASP A 2 -1.67 19.11 -1.87
C ASP A 2 -2.09 17.75 -2.44
N ASN A 3 -1.65 17.47 -3.67
CA ASN A 3 -1.83 16.16 -4.25
C ASN A 3 -0.89 15.20 -3.51
N LYS A 4 -1.45 14.39 -2.61
CA LYS A 4 -0.71 13.37 -1.85
C LYS A 4 -0.66 12.03 -2.59
N GLU A 5 -1.06 12.00 -3.87
CA GLU A 5 -0.93 10.82 -4.71
C GLU A 5 0.54 10.51 -4.97
N ILE A 6 0.88 9.23 -4.85
CA ILE A 6 2.21 8.67 -5.08
C ILE A 6 2.06 7.37 -5.86
N LYS A 7 3.17 6.86 -6.37
CA LYS A 7 3.25 5.51 -6.93
C LYS A 7 4.09 4.61 -6.03
N ILE A 8 3.62 3.38 -5.85
CA ILE A 8 4.39 2.30 -5.22
C ILE A 8 4.54 1.11 -6.16
N LEU A 9 5.71 0.47 -6.12
CA LEU A 9 5.90 -0.86 -6.69
C LEU A 9 5.60 -1.89 -5.61
N TYR A 10 4.50 -2.62 -5.73
CA TYR A 10 3.99 -3.49 -4.65
C TYR A 10 3.84 -4.94 -5.12
N THR A 11 4.22 -5.89 -4.27
CA THR A 11 4.00 -7.33 -4.49
C THR A 11 2.77 -7.78 -3.70
N ASN A 12 1.75 -8.32 -4.38
CA ASN A 12 0.55 -8.81 -3.71
C ASN A 12 0.73 -10.24 -3.16
N TRP A 13 -0.29 -10.75 -2.47
CA TRP A 13 -0.29 -12.11 -1.92
C TRP A 13 -0.21 -13.22 -2.97
N LYS A 14 -0.47 -12.91 -4.26
CA LYS A 14 -0.30 -13.83 -5.39
C LYS A 14 1.12 -13.81 -5.96
N GLY A 15 2.04 -13.02 -5.39
CA GLY A 15 3.40 -12.82 -5.88
C GLY A 15 3.51 -11.87 -7.07
N GLU A 16 2.42 -11.22 -7.49
CA GLU A 16 2.43 -10.30 -8.62
C GLU A 16 2.94 -8.93 -8.19
N THR A 17 3.97 -8.42 -8.87
CA THR A 17 4.55 -7.10 -8.62
C THR A 17 4.02 -6.09 -9.62
N THR A 18 3.54 -4.93 -9.14
CA THR A 18 2.83 -3.99 -10.00
C THR A 18 2.81 -2.55 -9.47
N ILE A 19 2.69 -1.63 -10.42
CA ILE A 19 2.21 -0.26 -10.36
C ILE A 19 1.00 -0.01 -9.43
N ARG A 20 1.07 0.68 -8.29
CA ARG A 20 -0.13 1.21 -7.62
C ARG A 20 -0.06 2.70 -7.39
N ARG A 21 -1.10 3.42 -7.81
CA ARG A 21 -1.32 4.82 -7.46
C ARG A 21 -2.13 4.89 -6.18
N ILE A 22 -1.58 5.51 -5.14
CA ILE A 22 -2.22 5.53 -3.83
C ILE A 22 -2.14 6.92 -3.19
N ILE A 23 -3.08 7.19 -2.28
CA ILE A 23 -3.01 8.31 -1.33
C ILE A 23 -2.75 7.75 0.07
N PRO A 24 -1.52 7.85 0.60
CA PRO A 24 -1.14 7.37 1.92
C PRO A 24 -1.95 8.03 3.03
N LYS A 25 -2.33 7.25 4.06
CA LYS A 25 -3.02 7.77 5.24
C LYS A 25 -2.21 7.60 6.52
N LYS A 26 -1.78 6.38 6.83
CA LYS A 26 -1.00 6.07 8.03
C LYS A 26 -0.24 4.75 7.93
N ILE A 27 0.89 4.69 8.62
CA ILE A 27 1.63 3.44 8.87
C ILE A 27 1.22 2.93 10.25
N VAL A 28 0.89 1.64 10.36
CA VAL A 28 0.45 1.00 11.60
C VAL A 28 1.09 -0.38 11.73
N PHE A 29 1.36 -0.85 12.94
CA PHE A 29 1.75 -2.24 13.20
C PHE A 29 0.49 -3.04 13.55
N GLU A 30 0.04 -3.90 12.63
CA GLU A 30 -1.20 -4.67 12.80
C GLU A 30 -1.14 -6.04 12.13
N SER A 31 -2.06 -6.91 12.49
CA SER A 31 -2.45 -8.09 11.71
C SER A 31 -3.92 -7.97 11.32
N ASN A 32 -4.31 -8.58 10.20
CA ASN A 32 -5.69 -8.65 9.75
C ASN A 32 -5.97 -9.94 8.96
N GLU A 33 -7.18 -10.09 8.42
CA GLU A 33 -7.58 -11.30 7.67
C GLU A 33 -6.69 -11.61 6.45
N TRP A 34 -6.06 -10.58 5.86
CA TRP A 34 -5.15 -10.67 4.73
C TRP A 34 -3.67 -10.77 5.14
N HIS A 35 -3.33 -10.21 6.31
CA HIS A 35 -1.98 -10.14 6.89
C HIS A 35 -1.99 -10.83 8.25
N LYS A 36 -1.93 -12.18 8.25
CA LYS A 36 -2.11 -12.99 9.47
C LYS A 36 -1.01 -12.81 10.52
N GLU A 37 0.17 -12.39 10.10
CA GLU A 37 1.28 -12.05 10.97
C GLU A 37 1.30 -10.53 11.20
N GLU A 38 1.53 -10.12 12.45
CA GLU A 38 1.70 -8.71 12.78
C GLU A 38 2.90 -8.13 12.05
N GLN A 39 2.68 -7.04 11.33
CA GLN A 39 3.71 -6.38 10.56
C GLN A 39 3.38 -4.90 10.33
N TRP A 40 4.38 -4.14 9.91
CA TRP A 40 4.17 -2.78 9.47
C TRP A 40 3.33 -2.76 8.19
N CYS A 41 2.23 -2.02 8.24
CA CYS A 41 1.28 -1.87 7.17
C CYS A 41 1.05 -0.40 6.85
N LEU A 42 0.90 -0.08 5.57
CA LEU A 42 0.48 1.22 5.06
C LEU A 42 -1.00 1.17 4.70
N ARG A 43 -1.83 1.92 5.43
CA ARG A 43 -3.22 2.17 5.02
C ARG A 43 -3.24 3.33 4.03
N ALA A 44 -3.87 3.12 2.89
CA ALA A 44 -3.97 4.10 1.83
C ALA A 44 -5.25 3.92 1.00
N HIS A 45 -5.67 4.99 0.33
CA HIS A 45 -6.67 4.89 -0.72
C HIS A 45 -5.96 4.46 -2.02
N ASP A 46 -6.39 3.35 -2.63
CA ASP A 46 -5.89 2.86 -3.92
C ASP A 46 -6.69 3.51 -5.05
N CYS A 47 -6.07 4.47 -5.74
CA CYS A 47 -6.70 5.27 -6.80
C CYS A 47 -7.03 4.43 -8.05
N ASP A 48 -6.36 3.29 -8.26
CA ASP A 48 -6.62 2.41 -9.41
C ASP A 48 -7.83 1.50 -9.17
N LYS A 49 -8.22 1.32 -7.90
CA LYS A 49 -9.36 0.50 -7.47
C LYS A 49 -10.47 1.27 -6.77
N ASP A 50 -10.27 2.57 -6.56
CA ASP A 50 -11.16 3.48 -5.84
C ASP A 50 -11.62 2.89 -4.49
N THR A 51 -10.66 2.40 -3.69
CA THR A 51 -10.99 1.72 -2.43
C THR A 51 -9.86 1.82 -1.41
N GLU A 52 -10.20 1.70 -0.13
CA GLU A 52 -9.21 1.64 0.95
C GLU A 52 -8.49 0.29 0.96
N ARG A 53 -7.16 0.31 1.02
CA ARG A 53 -6.34 -0.89 1.11
C ARG A 53 -5.26 -0.77 2.17
N THR A 54 -4.88 -1.92 2.70
CA THR A 54 -3.74 -2.09 3.61
C THR A 54 -2.63 -2.83 2.89
N PHE A 55 -1.54 -2.13 2.61
CA PHE A 55 -0.36 -2.67 1.95
C PHE A 55 0.66 -3.09 3.01
N ALA A 56 1.19 -4.31 2.93
CA ALA A 56 2.29 -4.72 3.80
C ALA A 56 3.55 -3.94 3.42
N CYS A 57 4.16 -3.22 4.37
CA CYS A 57 5.31 -2.37 4.07
C CYS A 57 6.51 -3.17 3.53
N LYS A 58 6.68 -4.42 3.99
CA LYS A 58 7.74 -5.33 3.52
C LYS A 58 7.64 -5.67 2.03
N ASP A 59 6.43 -5.56 1.45
CA ASP A 59 6.16 -5.91 0.05
C ASP A 59 6.16 -4.67 -0.88
N ILE A 60 6.40 -3.47 -0.31
CA ILE A 60 6.64 -2.24 -1.06
C ILE A 60 8.12 -2.20 -1.45
N LYS A 61 8.40 -2.34 -2.74
CA LYS A 61 9.76 -2.40 -3.30
C LYS A 61 10.32 -1.03 -3.68
N GLN A 62 9.44 -0.08 -4.02
CA GLN A 62 9.83 1.26 -4.43
C GLN A 62 8.70 2.24 -4.15
N TRP A 63 9.08 3.48 -3.87
CA TRP A 63 8.21 4.64 -3.69
C TRP A 63 8.63 5.74 -4.67
N THR A 64 7.67 6.33 -5.37
CA THR A 64 7.93 7.42 -6.33
C THR A 64 6.93 8.56 -6.12
N ILE A 65 7.47 9.78 -6.07
CA ILE A 65 6.74 11.04 -6.05
C ILE A 65 6.99 11.67 -7.43
N ASP A 66 5.91 12.05 -8.12
CA ASP A 66 6.02 12.79 -9.38
C ASP A 66 6.21 14.30 -9.13
#